data_AF-A0A1H0QK84-F1
#
_entry.id   AF-A0A1H0QK84-F1
#
_cell.length_a   1.000
_cell.length_b   1.000
_cell.length_c   1.000
_cell.angle_alpha   90.00
_cell.angle_beta   90.00
_cell.angle_gamma   90.00
#
_symmetry.space_group_name_H-M   'P 1'
#
loop_
_entity.id
_entity.type
_entity.pdbx_description
1 polymer ?
#
loop_
_entity_poly.entity_id
_entity_poly.type
_entity_poly.pdbx_seq_one_letter_code
_entity_poly.pdbx_strand_id
1 'polypeptide(L)'
;MISREIESLLEDNKIEAILVNGGTGIAKRDVTIESVSAFFEKELPGFGELFRYLSYEQDIGTASILSRAVAGVAKDKVIFCTPGSTGAVGLAMEKIILSV
;
A
#
# COMPACT_ATOMS: atom_id res chain seq x y z
N MET A 1 -15.57 -4.00 -6.11
CA MET A 1 -15.36 -4.97 -5.02
C MET A 1 -14.41 -4.39 -3.98
N ILE A 2 -13.17 -4.02 -4.37
CA ILE A 2 -12.18 -3.38 -3.47
C ILE A 2 -12.77 -2.18 -2.72
N SER A 3 -13.31 -1.17 -3.42
CA SER A 3 -13.83 0.05 -2.78
C SER A 3 -14.93 -0.21 -1.76
N ARG A 4 -15.82 -1.18 -2.03
CA ARG A 4 -16.90 -1.56 -1.09
C ARG A 4 -16.34 -2.19 0.19
N GLU A 5 -15.31 -3.02 0.06
CA GLU A 5 -14.67 -3.64 1.21
C GLU A 5 -13.94 -2.58 2.05
N ILE A 6 -13.19 -1.69 1.40
CA ILE A 6 -12.51 -0.57 2.07
C ILE A 6 -13.51 0.31 2.82
N GLU A 7 -14.63 0.68 2.19
CA GLU A 7 -15.67 1.46 2.84
C GLU A 7 -16.22 0.76 4.08
N SER A 8 -16.51 -0.55 4.00
CA SER A 8 -16.96 -1.35 5.14
C SER A 8 -15.93 -1.41 6.27
N LEU A 9 -14.64 -1.57 5.96
CA LEU A 9 -13.57 -1.61 6.96
C LEU A 9 -13.35 -0.24 7.62
N LEU A 10 -13.53 0.84 6.87
CA LEU A 10 -13.43 2.21 7.38
C LEU A 10 -14.55 2.57 8.36
N GLU A 11 -15.71 1.92 8.28
CA GLU A 11 -16.82 2.10 9.20
C GLU A 11 -16.66 1.32 10.52
N ASP A 12 -15.76 0.32 10.57
CA ASP A 12 -15.51 -0.43 11.79
C ASP A 12 -14.56 0.33 12.73
N ASN A 13 -15.09 0.76 13.88
CA ASN A 13 -14.34 1.48 14.90
C ASN A 13 -13.30 0.62 15.63
N LYS A 14 -13.29 -0.70 15.44
CA LYS A 14 -12.27 -1.61 16.01
C LYS A 14 -11.02 -1.72 15.14
N ILE A 15 -11.07 -1.23 13.92
CA ILE A 15 -9.94 -1.27 12.98
C ILE A 15 -9.14 0.03 13.10
N GLU A 16 -7.83 -0.10 13.27
CA GLU A 16 -6.88 1.02 13.31
C GLU A 16 -6.02 1.10 12.04
N ALA A 17 -5.76 -0.04 11.40
CA ALA A 17 -4.94 -0.15 10.20
C ALA A 17 -5.53 -1.14 9.19
N ILE A 18 -5.44 -0.80 7.91
CA ILE A 18 -5.85 -1.65 6.78
C ILE A 18 -4.63 -1.95 5.91
N LEU A 19 -4.34 -3.24 5.71
CA LEU A 19 -3.25 -3.71 4.86
C LEU A 19 -3.82 -4.38 3.62
N VAL A 20 -3.51 -3.83 2.45
CA VAL A 20 -3.91 -4.38 1.14
C VAL A 20 -2.66 -4.81 0.40
N ASN A 21 -2.66 -6.01 -0.18
CA ASN A 21 -1.59 -6.48 -1.04
C ASN A 21 -2.15 -7.00 -2.37
N GLY A 22 -1.40 -6.76 -3.45
CA GLY A 22 -1.78 -7.20 -4.80
C GLY A 22 -2.63 -6.20 -5.58
N GLY A 23 -2.70 -6.41 -6.89
CA GLY A 23 -3.43 -5.52 -7.82
C GLY A 23 -2.82 -4.12 -7.98
N THR A 24 -1.54 -3.95 -7.63
CA THR A 24 -0.79 -2.69 -7.77
C THR A 24 0.16 -2.68 -8.97
N GLY A 25 0.11 -3.68 -9.86
CA GLY A 25 0.92 -3.70 -11.09
C GLY A 25 0.50 -2.63 -12.10
N ILE A 26 1.11 -2.64 -13.29
CA ILE A 26 0.81 -1.68 -14.38
C ILE A 26 -0.22 -2.21 -15.39
N ALA A 27 -0.73 -3.43 -15.23
CA ALA A 27 -1.71 -3.97 -16.16
C ALA A 27 -3.06 -3.27 -15.97
N LYS A 28 -3.91 -3.23 -17.01
CA LYS A 28 -5.25 -2.60 -16.94
C LYS A 28 -6.15 -3.12 -15.82
N ARG A 29 -5.91 -4.35 -15.35
CA ARG A 29 -6.66 -4.98 -14.26
C ARG A 29 -6.17 -4.58 -12.86
N ASP A 30 -4.97 -3.99 -12.78
CA ASP A 30 -4.33 -3.61 -11.52
C ASP A 30 -4.85 -2.24 -11.08
N VAL A 31 -5.92 -2.25 -10.30
CA VAL A 31 -6.69 -1.06 -9.93
C VAL A 31 -6.73 -0.79 -8.42
N THR A 32 -5.92 -1.51 -7.63
CA THR A 32 -5.94 -1.40 -6.16
C THR A 32 -5.64 0.02 -5.70
N ILE A 33 -4.61 0.65 -6.27
CA ILE A 33 -4.20 2.00 -5.88
C ILE A 33 -5.29 3.02 -6.20
N GLU A 34 -5.83 2.97 -7.40
CA GLU A 34 -6.89 3.87 -7.87
C GLU A 34 -8.15 3.69 -7.02
N SER A 35 -8.47 2.46 -6.64
CA SER A 35 -9.65 2.14 -5.84
C SER A 35 -9.52 2.57 -4.38
N VAL A 36 -8.32 2.48 -3.81
CA VAL A 36 -8.06 2.75 -2.38
C VAL A 36 -7.71 4.22 -2.14
N SER A 37 -6.86 4.82 -2.97
CA SER A 37 -6.42 6.21 -2.82
C SER A 37 -7.56 7.23 -2.92
N ALA A 38 -8.66 6.88 -3.59
CA ALA A 38 -9.87 7.68 -3.65
C ALA A 38 -10.51 7.94 -2.26
N PHE A 39 -10.16 7.15 -1.24
CA PHE A 39 -10.64 7.34 0.12
C PHE A 39 -9.69 8.18 1.00
N PHE A 40 -8.47 8.47 0.54
CA PHE A 40 -7.49 9.15 1.37
C PHE A 40 -7.92 10.60 1.64
N GLU A 41 -8.05 10.93 2.92
CA GLU A 41 -8.15 12.32 3.39
C GLU A 41 -6.77 12.99 3.41
N LYS A 42 -5.72 12.18 3.64
CA LYS A 42 -4.33 12.61 3.59
C LYS A 42 -3.46 11.49 3.05
N GLU A 43 -2.78 11.75 1.95
CA GLU A 43 -1.78 10.83 1.39
C GLU A 43 -0.47 10.88 2.19
N LEU A 44 0.21 9.74 2.28
CA LEU A 44 1.53 9.58 2.91
C LEU A 44 2.55 9.21 1.83
N PRO A 45 2.99 10.16 0.98
CA PRO A 45 3.83 9.86 -0.20
C PRO A 45 5.16 9.20 0.16
N GLY A 46 5.70 9.54 1.34
CA GLY A 46 6.95 8.97 1.87
C GLY A 46 6.94 7.44 1.99
N PHE A 47 5.77 6.79 2.16
CA PHE A 47 5.69 5.33 2.17
C PHE A 47 6.09 4.73 0.82
N GLY A 48 5.47 5.21 -0.27
CA GLY A 48 5.75 4.70 -1.61
C GLY A 48 7.17 5.04 -2.06
N GLU A 49 7.66 6.23 -1.70
CA GLU A 49 9.03 6.67 -1.96
C GLU A 49 10.06 5.76 -1.29
N LEU A 50 9.95 5.58 0.03
CA LEU A 50 10.87 4.74 0.79
C LEU A 50 10.78 3.28 0.37
N PHE A 51 9.57 2.77 0.12
CA PHE A 51 9.36 1.41 -0.38
C PHE A 51 10.10 1.16 -1.69
N ARG A 52 9.97 2.07 -2.67
CA ARG A 52 10.67 1.94 -3.96
C ARG A 52 12.19 2.06 -3.80
N TYR A 53 12.67 2.98 -2.95
CA TYR A 53 14.09 3.10 -2.64
C TYR A 53 14.67 1.82 -2.03
N LEU A 54 14.01 1.26 -1.02
CA LEU A 54 14.45 0.02 -0.38
C LEU A 54 14.34 -1.17 -1.35
N SER A 55 13.30 -1.23 -2.16
CA SER A 55 13.13 -2.25 -3.21
C SER A 55 14.25 -2.17 -4.26
N TYR A 56 14.68 -0.97 -4.62
CA TYR A 56 15.82 -0.74 -5.50
C TYR A 56 17.12 -1.24 -4.86
N GLU A 57 17.37 -0.80 -3.62
CA GLU A 57 18.65 -1.01 -2.95
C GLU A 57 18.85 -2.46 -2.47
N GLN A 58 17.78 -3.15 -2.08
CA GLN A 58 17.88 -4.41 -1.33
C GLN A 58 17.21 -5.63 -2.00
N ASP A 59 16.47 -5.46 -3.09
CA ASP A 59 15.66 -6.55 -3.66
C ASP A 59 15.75 -6.64 -5.19
N ILE A 60 14.98 -5.83 -5.92
CA ILE A 60 14.72 -6.00 -7.35
C ILE A 60 15.42 -4.96 -8.25
N GLY A 61 16.27 -4.10 -7.68
CA GLY A 61 17.02 -3.11 -8.45
C GLY A 61 16.12 -2.17 -9.24
N THR A 62 16.45 -1.91 -10.50
CA THR A 62 15.72 -0.98 -11.37
C THR A 62 14.28 -1.38 -11.65
N ALA A 63 13.91 -2.65 -11.45
CA ALA A 63 12.52 -3.08 -11.59
C ALA A 63 11.58 -2.41 -10.58
N SER A 64 12.11 -1.86 -9.49
CA SER A 64 11.39 -1.03 -8.52
C SER A 64 10.66 0.17 -9.12
N ILE A 65 11.07 0.65 -10.30
CA ILE A 65 10.35 1.71 -11.05
C ILE A 65 8.92 1.27 -11.39
N LEU A 66 8.69 -0.04 -11.62
CA LEU A 66 7.37 -0.61 -11.91
C LEU A 66 6.58 -0.92 -10.65
N SER A 67 7.22 -0.92 -9.47
CA SER A 67 6.56 -1.22 -8.21
C SER A 67 5.72 -0.05 -7.75
N ARG A 68 4.42 -0.28 -7.61
CA ARG A 68 3.50 0.72 -7.05
C ARG A 68 3.07 0.29 -5.65
N ALA A 69 3.24 1.20 -4.71
CA ALA A 69 2.83 1.09 -3.32
C ALA A 69 2.41 2.49 -2.85
N VAL A 70 1.33 2.59 -2.08
CA VAL A 70 0.81 3.86 -1.56
C VAL A 70 0.34 3.68 -0.12
N ALA A 71 0.33 4.77 0.63
CA ALA A 71 -0.31 4.80 1.93
C ALA A 71 -1.04 6.13 2.14
N GLY A 72 -2.02 6.11 3.03
CA GLY A 72 -2.82 7.27 3.35
C GLY A 72 -3.59 7.08 4.64
N VAL A 73 -4.23 8.15 5.09
CA VAL A 73 -5.14 8.17 6.23
C VAL A 73 -6.55 8.46 5.74
N ALA A 74 -7.53 7.74 6.30
CA ALA A 74 -8.96 7.97 6.07
C ALA A 74 -9.75 7.56 7.33
N LYS A 75 -10.70 8.37 7.79
CA LYS A 75 -11.50 8.12 9.01
C LYS A 75 -10.67 7.63 10.22
N ASP A 76 -9.61 8.37 10.52
CA ASP A 76 -8.66 8.07 11.61
C ASP A 76 -7.95 6.70 11.54
N LYS A 77 -7.94 6.08 10.36
CA LYS A 77 -7.27 4.79 10.09
C LYS A 77 -6.13 4.98 9.10
N VAL A 78 -5.06 4.23 9.28
CA VAL A 78 -3.98 4.16 8.29
C VAL A 78 -4.24 3.03 7.29
N ILE A 79 -3.98 3.28 6.01
CA ILE A 79 -4.13 2.27 4.95
C ILE A 79 -2.79 2.15 4.22
N PHE A 80 -2.32 0.92 4.03
CA PHE A 80 -1.14 0.60 3.23
C PHE A 80 -1.50 -0.33 2.07
N CYS A 81 -1.14 0.06 0.85
CA CYS A 81 -1.24 -0.78 -0.34
C CYS A 81 0.15 -1.20 -0.80
N THR A 82 0.39 -2.50 -0.86
CA THR A 82 1.67 -3.12 -1.24
C THR A 82 1.52 -4.01 -2.47
N PRO A 83 2.61 -4.31 -3.20
CA PRO A 83 2.59 -5.33 -4.24
C PRO A 83 2.23 -6.71 -3.68
N GLY A 84 1.76 -7.61 -4.56
CA GLY A 84 1.30 -8.94 -4.15
C GLY A 84 2.39 -10.01 -3.98
N SER A 85 3.66 -9.68 -4.27
CA SER A 85 4.75 -10.64 -4.07
C SER A 85 5.12 -10.73 -2.58
N THR A 86 5.39 -11.95 -2.11
CA THR A 86 5.78 -12.18 -0.70
C THR A 86 7.00 -11.36 -0.30
N GLY A 87 7.98 -11.19 -1.20
CA GLY A 87 9.16 -10.36 -0.95
C GLY A 87 8.82 -8.89 -0.73
N ALA A 88 7.97 -8.30 -1.58
CA ALA A 88 7.53 -6.92 -1.42
C ALA A 88 6.73 -6.69 -0.13
N VAL A 89 5.84 -7.64 0.21
CA VAL A 89 5.08 -7.59 1.47
C VAL A 89 6.04 -7.66 2.66
N GLY A 90 7.00 -8.59 2.66
CA GLY A 90 8.00 -8.72 3.72
C GLY A 90 8.83 -7.45 3.90
N LEU A 91 9.35 -6.88 2.80
CA LEU A 91 10.11 -5.63 2.82
C LEU A 91 9.29 -4.47 3.40
N ALA A 92 8.04 -4.29 2.95
CA ALA A 92 7.18 -3.22 3.47
C ALA A 92 6.86 -3.40 4.96
N MET A 93 6.55 -4.63 5.38
CA MET A 93 6.21 -4.93 6.76
C MET A 93 7.40 -4.73 7.70
N GLU A 94 8.55 -5.32 7.38
CA GLU A 94 9.70 -5.34 8.29
C GLU A 94 10.49 -4.02 8.29
N LYS A 95 10.61 -3.35 7.14
CA LYS A 95 11.48 -2.17 7.01
C LYS A 95 10.75 -0.84 7.18
N ILE A 96 9.41 -0.83 7.13
CA ILE A 96 8.63 0.41 7.12
C ILE A 96 7.46 0.38 8.10
N ILE A 97 6.61 -0.66 8.06
CA ILE A 97 5.34 -0.65 8.81
C ILE A 97 5.55 -1.02 10.28
N LEU A 98 6.33 -2.07 10.54
CA LEU A 98 6.68 -2.54 11.89
C LEU A 98 8.07 -2.09 12.32
N SER A 99 8.73 -1.23 11.55
CA SER A 99 10.06 -0.73 11.88
C SER A 99 9.96 0.23 13.07
N VAL A 100 10.20 -0.32 14.26
CA VAL A 100 10.45 0.38 15.52
C VAL A 100 11.79 -0.04 16.08
#